data_AF-A0A8J6C3G9-F1
#
_entry.id   AF-A0A8J6C3G9-F1
#
_cell.length_a   1.000
_cell.length_b   1.000
_cell.length_c   1.000
_cell.angle_alpha   90.00
_cell.angle_beta   90.00
_cell.angle_gamma   90.00
#
_symmetry.space_group_name_H-M   'P 1'
#
loop_
_entity.id
_entity.type
_entity.pdbx_description
1 polymer ?
#
loop_
_entity_poly.entity_id
_entity_poly.type
_entity_poly.pdbx_seq_one_letter_code
_entity_poly.pdbx_strand_id
1 'polypeptide(L)'
;IPELSKDSVRMRDPDRVRELILALQNGGDKKLQVISDFDMTLSRFRYNGQRSPTCYNIIDNSKIISEDCRKKLKDLFNTYYPLEIDPNRTSQEKFPLMVEW
;
A
#
# COMPACT_ATOMS: atom_id res chain seq x y z
N ILE A 1 -19.73 -14.25 -8.35
CA ILE A 1 -19.20 -12.90 -8.03
C ILE A 1 -18.39 -12.44 -9.24
N PRO A 2 -19.03 -11.75 -10.20
CA PRO A 2 -18.40 -11.35 -11.46
C PRO A 2 -17.07 -10.59 -11.27
N GLU A 3 -16.95 -9.84 -10.18
CA GLU A 3 -15.79 -9.05 -9.81
C GLU A 3 -14.52 -9.90 -9.63
N LEU A 4 -14.66 -11.18 -9.23
CA LEU A 4 -13.54 -12.11 -9.06
C LEU A 4 -12.99 -12.65 -10.40
N SER A 5 -13.65 -12.36 -11.52
CA SER A 5 -13.25 -12.82 -12.85
C SER A 5 -12.50 -11.76 -13.68
N LYS A 6 -12.20 -10.59 -13.09
CA LYS A 6 -11.43 -9.53 -13.77
C LYS A 6 -9.96 -9.94 -13.96
N ASP A 7 -9.34 -9.50 -15.04
CA ASP A 7 -7.92 -9.80 -15.35
C ASP A 7 -6.92 -9.34 -14.29
N SER A 8 -7.30 -8.32 -13.51
CA SER A 8 -6.51 -7.80 -12.38
C SER A 8 -6.55 -8.71 -11.14
N VAL A 9 -7.45 -9.70 -11.09
CA VAL A 9 -7.61 -10.59 -9.94
C VAL A 9 -6.74 -11.83 -10.15
N ARG A 10 -5.79 -12.04 -9.25
CA ARG A 10 -4.92 -13.22 -9.23
C ARG A 10 -5.14 -13.97 -7.93
N MET A 11 -5.55 -15.23 -8.02
CA MET A 11 -5.79 -16.11 -6.87
C MET A 11 -4.89 -17.34 -7.00
N ARG A 12 -4.12 -17.64 -5.95
CA ARG A 12 -3.31 -18.86 -5.91
C ARG A 12 -4.17 -20.12 -5.82
N ASP A 13 -5.25 -20.06 -5.03
CA ASP A 13 -6.19 -21.15 -4.80
C ASP A 13 -7.63 -20.61 -4.82
N PRO A 14 -8.31 -20.66 -5.99
CA PRO A 14 -9.67 -20.14 -6.12
C PRO A 14 -10.72 -20.90 -5.29
N ASP A 15 -10.53 -22.20 -5.06
CA ASP A 15 -11.49 -23.01 -4.31
C ASP A 15 -11.45 -22.64 -2.83
N ARG A 16 -10.26 -22.48 -2.27
CA ARG A 16 -10.10 -21.99 -0.89
C ARG A 16 -10.70 -20.61 -0.69
N VAL A 17 -10.56 -19.71 -1.67
CA VAL A 17 -11.17 -18.36 -1.61
C VAL A 17 -12.70 -18.45 -1.58
N ARG A 18 -13.30 -19.37 -2.36
CA ARG A 18 -14.76 -19.58 -2.35
C ARG A 18 -15.26 -20.08 -0.99
N GLU A 19 -14.55 -21.04 -0.38
CA GLU A 19 -14.87 -21.52 0.97
C GLU A 19 -14.85 -20.39 2.01
N LEU A 20 -13.82 -19.54 1.96
CA LEU A 20 -13.68 -18.42 2.88
C LEU A 20 -14.81 -17.39 2.71
N ILE A 21 -15.19 -17.08 1.46
CA ILE A 21 -16.32 -16.16 1.19
C ILE A 21 -17.62 -16.74 1.74
N LEU A 22 -17.89 -18.02 1.55
CA LEU A 22 -19.08 -18.69 2.11
C LEU A 22 -19.07 -18.66 3.64
N ALA A 23 -17.92 -18.88 4.28
CA ALA A 23 -17.79 -18.79 5.73
C ALA A 23 -18.07 -17.37 6.25
N LEU A 24 -17.59 -16.33 5.56
CA LEU A 24 -17.88 -14.93 5.90
C LEU A 24 -19.37 -14.62 5.76
N GLN A 25 -20.02 -15.07 4.68
CA GLN A 25 -21.45 -14.89 4.46
C GLN A 25 -22.28 -15.57 5.55
N ASN A 26 -21.95 -16.82 5.89
CA ASN A 26 -22.64 -17.58 6.94
C ASN A 26 -22.41 -16.99 8.34
N GLY A 27 -21.26 -16.35 8.57
CA GLY A 27 -20.94 -15.68 9.83
C GLY A 27 -21.78 -14.44 10.10
N GLY A 28 -22.22 -13.75 9.04
CA GLY A 28 -22.97 -12.50 9.13
C GLY A 28 -22.13 -11.30 9.58
N ASP A 29 -22.74 -10.13 9.57
CA ASP A 29 -22.16 -8.83 9.93
C ASP A 29 -21.61 -8.83 11.36
N LYS A 30 -22.30 -9.46 12.31
CA LYS A 30 -21.90 -9.53 13.73
C LYS A 30 -20.55 -10.22 13.97
N LYS A 31 -20.07 -11.01 13.01
CA LYS A 31 -18.78 -11.72 13.07
C LYS A 31 -17.74 -11.14 12.12
N LEU A 32 -18.07 -10.08 11.39
CA LEU A 32 -17.20 -9.45 10.42
C LEU A 32 -16.50 -8.23 11.04
N GLN A 33 -15.19 -8.15 10.85
CA GLN A 33 -14.40 -6.95 11.09
C GLN A 33 -13.48 -6.72 9.90
N VAL A 34 -13.15 -5.46 9.63
CA VAL A 34 -12.23 -5.07 8.56
C VAL A 34 -11.02 -4.39 9.17
N ILE A 35 -9.83 -4.90 8.85
CA ILE A 35 -8.55 -4.27 9.15
C ILE A 35 -7.92 -3.98 7.78
N SER A 36 -7.62 -2.71 7.52
CA SER A 36 -7.08 -2.26 6.24
C SER A 36 -5.94 -1.28 6.46
N ASP A 37 -4.94 -1.37 5.60
CA ASP A 37 -3.99 -0.29 5.37
C ASP A 37 -4.69 0.90 4.66
N PHE A 38 -4.03 2.06 4.61
CA PHE A 38 -4.56 3.29 4.01
C PHE A 38 -3.87 3.64 2.69
N ASP A 39 -2.57 3.95 2.71
CA ASP A 39 -1.88 4.50 1.56
C ASP A 39 -1.73 3.46 0.45
N MET A 40 -2.16 3.82 -0.77
CA MET A 40 -2.20 2.94 -1.95
C MET A 40 -3.13 1.72 -1.82
N THR A 41 -3.85 1.58 -0.70
CA THR A 41 -4.89 0.55 -0.47
C THR A 41 -6.29 1.17 -0.54
N LEU A 42 -6.59 2.12 0.36
CA LEU A 42 -7.82 2.93 0.31
C LEU A 42 -7.63 4.16 -0.56
N SER A 43 -6.43 4.74 -0.56
CA SER A 43 -6.05 5.78 -1.53
C SER A 43 -5.61 5.15 -2.85
N ARG A 44 -5.83 5.87 -3.96
CA ARG A 44 -5.44 5.38 -5.30
C ARG A 44 -3.92 5.25 -5.37
N PHE A 45 -3.42 4.25 -6.09
CA PHE A 45 -2.00 4.14 -6.41
C PHE A 45 -1.57 5.13 -7.50
N ARG A 46 -2.40 5.27 -8.55
CA ARG A 46 -2.19 6.18 -9.68
C ARG A 46 -3.50 6.83 -10.11
N TYR A 47 -3.39 8.02 -10.68
CA TYR A 47 -4.48 8.72 -11.34
C TYR A 47 -3.95 9.45 -12.57
N ASN A 48 -4.60 9.28 -13.73
CA ASN A 48 -4.18 9.84 -15.02
C ASN A 48 -2.69 9.62 -15.35
N GLY A 49 -2.20 8.40 -15.09
CA GLY A 49 -0.80 8.01 -15.32
C GLY A 49 0.19 8.50 -14.26
N GLN A 50 -0.18 9.45 -13.41
CA GLN A 50 0.67 9.98 -12.35
C GLN A 50 0.51 9.19 -11.04
N ARG A 51 1.59 9.12 -10.25
CA ARG A 51 1.58 8.51 -8.92
C ARG A 51 0.79 9.39 -7.96
N SER A 52 -0.13 8.79 -7.22
CA SER A 52 -0.88 9.51 -6.18
C SER A 52 -0.01 9.72 -4.94
N PRO A 53 -0.17 10.85 -4.22
CA PRO A 53 0.59 11.12 -3.01
C PRO A 53 0.17 10.17 -1.87
N THR A 54 1.12 9.77 -1.04
CA THR A 54 0.87 9.18 0.28
C THR A 54 0.46 10.26 1.29
N CYS A 55 0.06 9.85 2.50
CA CYS A 55 -0.16 10.78 3.62
C CYS A 55 1.03 11.72 3.85
N TYR A 56 2.26 11.19 3.82
CA TYR A 56 3.49 11.98 3.93
C TYR A 56 3.61 13.00 2.79
N ASN A 57 3.41 12.56 1.54
CA ASN A 57 3.55 13.45 0.39
C ASN A 57 2.51 14.58 0.35
N ILE A 58 1.37 14.43 1.03
CA ILE A 58 0.42 15.55 1.20
C ILE A 58 1.09 16.68 1.99
N ILE A 59 1.84 16.35 3.04
CA ILE A 59 2.59 17.34 3.84
C ILE A 59 3.83 17.82 3.09
N ASP A 60 4.63 16.91 2.52
CA ASP A 60 5.86 17.28 1.80
C ASP A 60 5.58 18.28 0.67
N ASN A 61 4.45 18.09 -0.02
CA ASN A 61 4.08 18.93 -1.15
C ASN A 61 3.34 20.21 -0.77
N SER A 62 2.90 20.34 0.48
CA SER A 62 2.14 21.48 0.98
C SER A 62 2.94 22.79 0.94
N LYS A 63 2.25 23.92 1.10
CA LYS A 63 2.89 25.25 1.15
C LYS A 63 3.57 25.57 2.48
N ILE A 64 3.36 24.75 3.51
CA ILE A 64 3.96 24.97 4.84
C ILE A 64 5.39 24.45 4.93
N ILE A 65 5.80 23.56 4.03
CA ILE A 65 7.16 23.03 3.95
C ILE A 65 8.01 23.93 3.05
N SER A 66 9.13 24.42 3.61
CA SER A 66 10.09 25.23 2.87
C SER A 66 10.72 24.46 1.71
N GLU A 67 11.23 25.17 0.70
CA GLU A 67 11.85 24.55 -0.47
C GLU A 67 13.07 23.70 -0.08
N ASP A 68 13.90 24.19 0.86
CA ASP A 68 15.08 23.45 1.33
C ASP A 68 14.69 22.18 2.09
N CYS A 69 13.62 22.20 2.88
CA CYS A 69 13.11 21.00 3.55
C CYS A 69 12.59 19.99 2.52
N ARG A 70 11.86 20.46 1.50
CA ARG A 70 11.36 19.60 0.41
C ARG A 70 12.50 18.92 -0.36
N LYS A 71 13.62 19.61 -0.59
CA LYS A 71 14.82 19.02 -1.20
C LYS A 71 15.35 17.87 -0.34
N LYS A 72 15.52 18.08 0.96
CA LYS A 72 15.97 17.03 1.90
C LYS A 72 15.02 15.83 1.96
N LEU A 73 13.71 16.07 2.03
CA LEU A 73 12.69 15.00 2.02
C LEU A 73 12.73 14.20 0.71
N LYS A 74 12.94 14.87 -0.42
CA LYS A 74 13.11 14.22 -1.72
C LYS A 74 14.39 13.38 -1.76
N ASP A 75 15.48 13.85 -1.18
CA ASP A 75 16.74 13.10 -1.11
C ASP A 75 16.61 11.86 -0.22
N LEU A 76 15.92 11.97 0.92
CA LEU A 76 15.56 10.83 1.77
C LEU A 76 14.72 9.81 0.99
N PHE A 77 13.65 10.25 0.32
CA PHE A 77 12.82 9.38 -0.51
C PHE A 77 13.63 8.67 -1.60
N ASN A 78 14.48 9.39 -2.33
CA ASN A 78 15.31 8.82 -3.39
C ASN A 78 16.33 7.80 -2.87
N THR A 79 16.71 7.90 -1.59
CA THR A 79 17.64 6.96 -0.94
C THR A 79 16.91 5.72 -0.45
N TYR A 80 15.82 5.89 0.30
CA TYR A 80 15.19 4.79 1.02
C TYR A 80 14.08 4.06 0.25
N TYR A 81 13.33 4.76 -0.61
CA TYR A 81 12.26 4.12 -1.38
C TYR A 81 12.76 2.97 -2.28
N PRO A 82 13.89 3.11 -3.01
CA PRO A 82 14.45 1.99 -3.76
C PRO A 82 14.84 0.79 -2.87
N LEU A 83 15.29 1.04 -1.64
CA LEU A 83 15.66 0.00 -0.67
C LEU A 83 14.43 -0.71 -0.10
N GLU A 84 13.34 0.01 0.12
CA GLU A 84 12.04 -0.53 0.55
C GLU A 84 11.51 -1.54 -0.46
N ILE A 85 11.49 -1.17 -1.75
CA ILE A 85 10.86 -1.98 -2.80
C ILE A 85 11.79 -3.01 -3.44
N ASP A 86 13.07 -3.07 -3.04
CA ASP A 86 14.06 -4.00 -3.61
C ASP A 86 13.62 -5.46 -3.42
N PRO A 87 13.30 -6.21 -4.50
CA PRO A 87 12.82 -7.58 -4.38
C PRO A 87 13.91 -8.56 -3.92
N ASN A 88 15.19 -8.16 -3.94
CA ASN A 88 16.31 -9.03 -3.59
C ASN A 88 16.69 -8.95 -2.11
N ARG A 89 16.13 -7.99 -1.36
CA ARG A 89 16.36 -7.81 0.07
C ARG A 89 15.24 -8.46 0.88
N THR A 90 15.64 -9.15 1.95
CA THR A 90 14.72 -9.71 2.94
C THR A 90 14.05 -8.63 3.77
N SER A 91 12.92 -8.94 4.39
CA SER A 91 12.23 -8.03 5.31
C SER A 91 13.11 -7.64 6.51
N GLN A 92 13.96 -8.57 6.99
CA GLN A 92 14.88 -8.34 8.10
C GLN A 92 15.96 -7.31 7.75
N GLU A 93 16.49 -7.36 6.53
CA GLU A 93 17.47 -6.37 6.05
C GLU A 93 16.85 -4.99 5.83
N LYS A 94 15.58 -4.94 5.43
CA LYS A 94 14.85 -3.69 5.19
C LYS A 94 14.42 -3.01 6.49
N PHE A 95 14.09 -3.77 7.51
CA PHE A 95 13.54 -3.25 8.77
C PHE A 95 14.33 -2.09 9.38
N PRO A 96 15.65 -2.19 9.64
CA PRO A 96 16.40 -1.08 10.23
C PRO A 96 16.45 0.16 9.32
N LEU A 97 16.43 -0.03 7.99
CA LEU A 97 16.42 1.07 7.02
C LEU A 97 15.10 1.84 7.04
N MET A 98 13.98 1.16 7.25
CA MET A 98 12.66 1.80 7.38
C MET A 98 12.46 2.49 8.73
N VAL A 99 13.28 2.15 9.74
CA VAL A 99 13.32 2.89 11.01
C VAL A 99 14.19 4.14 10.89
N GLU A 100 15.26 4.08 10.08
CA GLU A 100 16.13 5.23 9.80
C GLU A 100 15.47 6.27 8.89
N TRP A 101 14.63 5.82 7.95
CA TRP A 101 13.83 6.67 7.07
C TRP A 101 12.67 7.34 7.80
#